data_AF-A0AAU8N027-F1
#
_entry.id   AF-A0AAU8N027-F1
#
_cell.length_a   1.000
_cell.length_b   1.000
_cell.length_c   1.000
_cell.angle_alpha   90.00
_cell.angle_beta   90.00
_cell.angle_gamma   90.00
#
_symmetry.space_group_name_H-M   'P 1'
#
loop_
_entity.id
_entity.type
_entity.pdbx_description
1 polymer ?
#
loop_
_entity_poly.entity_id
_entity_poly.type
_entity_poly.pdbx_seq_one_letter_code
_entity_poly.pdbx_strand_id
1 'polypeptide(L)'
;MANNQYLEDVARAVAAFFHGGEGPTHREVTDVLVGVRCDDGYRYDPSAVDSPNKEQRVLRGFCSAARQGSSCDLLERFLSLLRHHGLIVSPDGELTRDAARLRDALNRDNWTLSPQGELRAMGDIDLATGGREALDETLERLRGSSDDPALAIGTAKDLLESVAKFVLEELGMGVQKGQTFNGLWHHARERLGVLPQNVDTSLAGYKEIRQIHKSLWSIAENVNALRNLQGTGHGRTLPTGVSKELAWLVVREACSVAEYMLRLLDKEQGR
;
A
#
# COMPACT_ATOMS: atom_id res chain seq x y z
N MET A 1 9.99 -14.73 -14.97
CA MET A 1 9.06 -15.83 -15.34
C MET A 1 8.12 -16.26 -14.20
N ALA A 2 8.12 -15.63 -13.02
CA ALA A 2 7.20 -15.96 -11.92
C ALA A 2 5.88 -15.13 -11.89
N ASN A 3 5.67 -14.23 -12.87
CA ASN A 3 4.57 -13.24 -12.84
C ASN A 3 3.29 -13.67 -13.60
N ASN A 4 3.29 -14.85 -14.24
CA ASN A 4 2.23 -15.20 -15.21
C ASN A 4 1.01 -15.88 -14.58
N GLN A 5 1.18 -16.58 -13.44
CA GLN A 5 0.08 -17.33 -12.81
C GLN A 5 -0.88 -16.41 -12.03
N TYR A 6 -0.35 -15.39 -11.36
CA TYR A 6 -1.14 -14.48 -10.52
C TYR A 6 -1.97 -13.50 -11.35
N LEU A 7 -1.41 -13.01 -12.46
CA LEU A 7 -2.16 -12.19 -13.42
C LEU A 7 -3.34 -12.94 -14.03
N GLU A 8 -3.23 -14.26 -14.21
CA GLU A 8 -4.33 -15.09 -14.72
C GLU A 8 -5.49 -15.19 -13.73
N ASP A 9 -5.20 -15.35 -12.43
CA ASP A 9 -6.22 -15.35 -11.38
C ASP A 9 -6.95 -14.00 -11.29
N VAL A 10 -6.21 -12.89 -11.35
CA VAL A 10 -6.78 -11.53 -11.37
C VAL A 10 -7.64 -11.33 -12.62
N ALA A 11 -7.16 -11.72 -13.80
CA ALA A 11 -7.91 -11.60 -15.04
C ALA A 11 -9.24 -12.39 -15.00
N ARG A 12 -9.24 -13.59 -14.42
CA ARG A 12 -10.46 -14.40 -14.23
C ARG A 12 -11.42 -13.78 -13.23
N ALA A 13 -10.90 -13.21 -12.13
CA ALA A 13 -11.73 -12.53 -11.15
C ALA A 13 -12.39 -11.27 -11.74
N VAL A 14 -11.67 -10.50 -12.56
CA VAL A 14 -12.26 -9.36 -13.31
C VAL A 14 -13.30 -9.86 -14.32
N ALA A 15 -13.02 -10.94 -15.05
CA ALA A 15 -13.94 -11.47 -16.05
C ALA A 15 -15.29 -11.94 -15.44
N ALA A 16 -15.30 -12.42 -14.20
CA ALA A 16 -16.51 -12.89 -13.52
C ALA A 16 -17.61 -11.82 -13.40
N PHE A 17 -17.26 -10.54 -13.36
CA PHE A 17 -18.22 -9.43 -13.35
C PHE A 17 -18.99 -9.24 -14.66
N PHE A 18 -18.62 -9.98 -15.69
CA PHE A 18 -19.21 -9.88 -17.02
C PHE A 18 -20.03 -11.14 -17.38
N HIS A 19 -20.25 -12.04 -16.42
CA HIS A 19 -21.07 -13.25 -16.57
C HIS A 19 -22.58 -12.94 -16.58
N GLY A 20 -23.38 -13.82 -17.18
CA GLY A 20 -24.82 -13.89 -16.93
C GLY A 20 -25.68 -12.73 -17.46
N GLY A 21 -25.11 -11.77 -18.18
CA GLY A 21 -25.82 -10.61 -18.73
C GLY A 21 -25.85 -9.39 -17.82
N GLU A 22 -25.47 -9.54 -16.55
CA GLU A 22 -25.25 -8.43 -15.62
C GLU A 22 -23.87 -7.77 -15.87
N GLY A 23 -23.68 -6.58 -15.30
CA GLY A 23 -22.45 -5.80 -15.43
C GLY A 23 -22.28 -5.05 -16.76
N PRO A 24 -21.07 -4.53 -17.04
CA PRO A 24 -20.85 -3.64 -18.18
C PRO A 24 -21.13 -4.30 -19.54
N THR A 25 -21.42 -3.47 -20.54
CA THR A 25 -21.84 -3.86 -21.90
C THR A 25 -20.66 -4.27 -22.79
N HIS A 26 -20.96 -4.93 -23.92
CA HIS A 26 -19.94 -5.20 -24.95
C HIS A 26 -19.22 -3.93 -25.43
N ARG A 27 -19.93 -2.80 -25.50
CA ARG A 27 -19.34 -1.52 -25.94
C ARG A 27 -18.32 -1.01 -24.93
N GLU A 28 -18.65 -1.03 -23.64
CA GLU A 28 -17.74 -0.58 -22.58
C GLU A 28 -16.48 -1.45 -22.50
N VAL A 29 -16.60 -2.77 -22.74
CA VAL A 29 -15.44 -3.66 -22.86
C VAL A 29 -14.56 -3.23 -24.04
N THR A 30 -15.13 -2.92 -25.21
CA THR A 30 -14.36 -2.40 -26.35
C THR A 30 -13.63 -1.12 -25.99
N ASP A 31 -14.31 -0.17 -25.34
CA ASP A 31 -13.73 1.13 -24.99
C ASP A 31 -12.53 0.97 -24.04
N VAL A 32 -12.61 0.05 -23.06
CA VAL A 32 -11.49 -0.29 -22.17
C VAL A 32 -10.31 -0.88 -22.95
N LEU A 33 -10.57 -1.87 -23.80
CA LEU A 33 -9.52 -2.57 -24.56
C LEU A 33 -8.79 -1.65 -25.54
N VAL A 34 -9.54 -0.82 -26.29
CA VAL A 34 -8.98 0.16 -27.22
C VAL A 34 -8.11 1.19 -26.47
N GLY A 35 -8.53 1.60 -25.27
CA GLY A 35 -7.81 2.57 -24.43
C GLY A 35 -6.38 2.17 -24.05
N VAL A 36 -6.04 0.87 -24.10
CA VAL A 36 -4.68 0.33 -23.85
C VAL A 36 -4.13 -0.46 -25.04
N ARG A 37 -4.67 -0.23 -26.24
CA ARG A 37 -4.22 -0.88 -27.49
C ARG A 37 -4.26 -2.42 -27.42
N CYS A 38 -5.21 -2.96 -26.67
CA CYS A 38 -5.48 -4.39 -26.53
C CYS A 38 -6.79 -4.79 -27.21
N ASP A 39 -7.14 -4.10 -28.30
CA ASP A 39 -8.34 -4.36 -29.09
C ASP A 39 -8.43 -5.85 -29.48
N ASP A 40 -9.62 -6.43 -29.28
CA ASP A 40 -9.89 -7.84 -29.54
C ASP A 40 -10.53 -8.08 -30.92
N GLY A 41 -10.62 -7.04 -31.76
CA GLY A 41 -11.24 -7.09 -33.07
C GLY A 41 -12.76 -7.34 -33.05
N TYR A 42 -13.41 -7.22 -31.88
CA TYR A 42 -14.82 -7.54 -31.73
C TYR A 42 -15.71 -6.62 -32.56
N ARG A 43 -16.60 -7.23 -33.35
CA ARG A 43 -17.69 -6.56 -34.05
C ARG A 43 -18.98 -7.24 -33.67
N TYR A 44 -19.96 -6.45 -33.23
CA TYR A 44 -21.28 -6.98 -32.93
C TYR A 44 -21.93 -7.47 -34.21
N ASP A 45 -22.18 -8.77 -34.28
CA ASP A 45 -22.93 -9.41 -35.36
C ASP A 45 -24.03 -10.29 -34.72
N PRO A 46 -25.31 -9.90 -34.85
CA PRO A 46 -26.43 -10.66 -34.28
C PRO A 46 -26.65 -12.01 -34.95
N SER A 47 -26.01 -12.27 -36.10
CA SER A 47 -26.11 -13.53 -36.85
C SER A 47 -24.93 -14.48 -36.63
N ALA A 48 -23.89 -14.03 -35.93
CA ALA A 48 -22.68 -14.81 -35.70
C ALA A 48 -22.90 -15.83 -34.56
N VAL A 49 -22.86 -17.12 -34.93
CA VAL A 49 -23.07 -18.27 -34.04
C VAL A 49 -21.92 -18.46 -33.02
N ASP A 50 -20.74 -17.89 -33.30
CA ASP A 50 -19.52 -18.07 -32.49
C ASP A 50 -18.89 -16.74 -32.03
N SER A 51 -19.72 -15.73 -31.78
CA SER A 51 -19.25 -14.46 -31.21
C SER A 51 -18.76 -14.66 -29.76
N PRO A 52 -17.58 -14.14 -29.40
CA PRO A 52 -17.08 -14.28 -28.04
C PRO A 52 -17.96 -13.49 -27.05
N ASN A 53 -18.27 -14.12 -25.92
CA ASN A 53 -19.02 -13.48 -24.83
C ASN A 53 -18.15 -12.44 -24.09
N LYS A 54 -18.76 -11.61 -23.23
CA LYS A 54 -18.05 -10.53 -22.52
C LYS A 54 -16.85 -11.03 -21.70
N GLU A 55 -16.99 -12.16 -21.00
CA GLU A 55 -15.91 -12.75 -20.19
C GLU A 55 -14.71 -13.16 -21.03
N GLN A 56 -14.97 -13.87 -22.14
CA GLN A 56 -13.94 -14.29 -23.09
C GLN A 56 -13.18 -13.09 -23.67
N ARG A 57 -13.89 -11.99 -23.91
CA ARG A 57 -13.28 -10.75 -24.41
C ARG A 57 -12.36 -10.11 -23.37
N VAL A 58 -12.78 -10.02 -22.11
CA VAL A 58 -11.93 -9.53 -21.00
C VAL A 58 -10.66 -10.36 -20.89
N LEU A 59 -10.77 -11.70 -20.87
CA LEU A 59 -9.63 -12.61 -20.78
C LEU A 59 -8.67 -12.46 -21.96
N ARG A 60 -9.19 -12.36 -23.20
CA ARG A 60 -8.37 -12.09 -24.40
C ARG A 60 -7.62 -10.76 -24.29
N GLY A 61 -8.27 -9.74 -23.75
CA GLY A 61 -7.66 -8.44 -23.46
C GLY A 61 -6.46 -8.57 -22.52
N PHE A 62 -6.62 -9.25 -21.39
CA PHE A 62 -5.52 -9.50 -20.45
C PHE A 62 -4.38 -10.32 -21.07
N CYS A 63 -4.69 -11.33 -21.88
CA CYS A 63 -3.65 -12.07 -22.62
C CYS A 63 -2.87 -11.16 -23.58
N SER A 64 -3.55 -10.22 -24.25
CA SER A 64 -2.90 -9.23 -25.11
C SER A 64 -2.04 -8.27 -24.30
N ALA A 65 -2.57 -7.73 -23.20
CA ALA A 65 -1.86 -6.80 -22.32
C ALA A 65 -0.63 -7.44 -21.66
N ALA A 66 -0.68 -8.74 -21.34
CA ALA A 66 0.46 -9.49 -20.81
C ALA A 66 1.62 -9.57 -21.81
N ARG A 67 1.32 -9.71 -23.10
CA ARG A 67 2.34 -9.72 -24.18
C ARG A 67 2.93 -8.33 -24.43
N GLN A 68 2.12 -7.29 -24.24
CA GLN A 68 2.50 -5.90 -24.49
C GLN A 68 3.12 -5.21 -23.27
N GLY A 69 3.03 -5.81 -22.07
CA GLY A 69 3.49 -5.21 -20.82
C GLY A 69 2.54 -4.16 -20.22
N SER A 70 1.28 -4.10 -20.66
CA SER A 70 0.27 -3.09 -20.27
C SER A 70 -0.81 -3.65 -19.33
N SER A 71 -0.49 -4.71 -18.59
CA SER A 71 -1.49 -5.44 -17.78
C SER A 71 -2.05 -4.62 -16.62
N CYS A 72 -1.20 -3.82 -15.95
CA CYS A 72 -1.66 -2.92 -14.90
C CYS A 72 -2.55 -1.79 -15.44
N ASP A 73 -2.20 -1.21 -16.59
CA ASP A 73 -3.02 -0.17 -17.24
C ASP A 73 -4.40 -0.72 -17.63
N LEU A 74 -4.45 -1.96 -18.12
CA LEU A 74 -5.70 -2.63 -18.45
C LEU A 74 -6.52 -2.92 -17.20
N LEU A 75 -5.88 -3.43 -16.14
CA LEU A 75 -6.52 -3.69 -14.85
C LEU A 75 -7.14 -2.42 -14.28
N GLU A 76 -6.40 -1.31 -14.21
CA GLU A 76 -6.88 -0.02 -13.70
C GLU A 76 -8.11 0.49 -14.46
N ARG A 77 -8.14 0.34 -15.78
CA ARG A 77 -9.30 0.72 -16.59
C ARG A 77 -10.51 -0.16 -16.32
N PHE A 78 -10.33 -1.46 -16.16
CA PHE A 78 -11.43 -2.35 -15.76
C PHE A 78 -11.92 -2.04 -14.36
N LEU A 79 -11.04 -1.79 -13.38
CA LEU A 79 -11.43 -1.39 -12.04
C LEU A 79 -12.19 -0.06 -12.07
N SER A 80 -11.76 0.91 -12.88
CA SER A 80 -12.51 2.16 -13.09
C SER A 80 -13.92 1.93 -13.63
N LEU A 81 -14.06 1.04 -14.62
CA LEU A 81 -15.37 0.65 -15.14
C LEU A 81 -16.24 -0.04 -14.07
N LEU A 82 -15.67 -0.97 -13.31
CA LEU A 82 -16.39 -1.66 -12.24
C LEU A 82 -16.81 -0.71 -11.11
N ARG A 83 -15.97 0.29 -10.77
CA ARG A 83 -16.31 1.37 -9.83
C ARG A 83 -17.48 2.20 -10.33
N HIS A 84 -17.49 2.56 -11.61
CA HIS A 84 -18.58 3.32 -12.23
C HIS A 84 -19.94 2.59 -12.10
N HIS A 85 -19.93 1.26 -12.20
CA HIS A 85 -21.11 0.42 -11.99
C HIS A 85 -21.37 0.05 -10.51
N GLY A 86 -20.56 0.54 -9.57
CA GLY A 86 -20.69 0.26 -8.13
C GLY A 86 -20.41 -1.20 -7.74
N LEU A 87 -19.78 -2.00 -8.62
CA LEU A 87 -19.65 -3.45 -8.44
C LEU A 87 -18.53 -3.85 -7.47
N ILE A 88 -17.59 -2.93 -7.22
CA ILE A 88 -16.42 -3.14 -6.37
C ILE A 88 -16.27 -2.07 -5.28
N VAL A 89 -17.29 -1.25 -5.09
CA VAL A 89 -17.36 -0.23 -4.04
C VAL A 89 -18.22 -0.80 -2.91
N SER A 90 -17.68 -0.85 -1.69
CA SER A 90 -18.39 -1.35 -0.52
C SER A 90 -18.13 -0.42 0.67
N PRO A 91 -18.94 0.65 0.82
CA PRO A 91 -18.77 1.60 1.92
C PRO A 91 -19.14 0.99 3.27
N ASP A 92 -20.04 -0.01 3.29
CA ASP A 92 -20.54 -0.68 4.50
C ASP A 92 -19.81 -2.01 4.81
N GLY A 93 -18.86 -2.42 3.96
CA GLY A 93 -18.03 -3.61 4.15
C GLY A 93 -18.64 -4.94 3.65
N GLU A 94 -19.89 -4.94 3.20
CA GLU A 94 -20.49 -6.11 2.54
C GLU A 94 -19.98 -6.23 1.09
N LEU A 95 -19.25 -7.31 0.81
CA LEU A 95 -18.72 -7.60 -0.53
C LEU A 95 -19.60 -8.64 -1.23
N THR A 96 -19.88 -8.41 -2.51
CA THR A 96 -20.41 -9.46 -3.37
C THR A 96 -19.41 -10.60 -3.49
N ARG A 97 -19.88 -11.79 -3.88
CA ARG A 97 -19.02 -12.96 -4.08
C ARG A 97 -17.85 -12.66 -5.02
N ASP A 98 -18.10 -11.96 -6.12
CA ASP A 98 -17.08 -11.68 -7.13
C ASP A 98 -16.14 -10.54 -6.70
N ALA A 99 -16.63 -9.55 -5.94
CA ALA A 99 -15.76 -8.55 -5.30
C ALA A 99 -14.82 -9.19 -4.26
N ALA A 100 -15.31 -10.13 -3.45
CA ALA A 100 -14.48 -10.88 -2.52
C ALA A 100 -13.40 -11.70 -3.24
N ARG A 101 -13.76 -12.38 -4.34
CA ARG A 101 -12.81 -13.15 -5.17
C ARG A 101 -11.74 -12.26 -5.82
N LEU A 102 -12.14 -11.11 -6.36
CA LEU A 102 -11.21 -10.14 -6.94
C LEU A 102 -10.23 -9.63 -5.89
N ARG A 103 -10.72 -9.26 -4.71
CA ARG A 103 -9.87 -8.84 -3.60
C ARG A 103 -8.88 -9.94 -3.21
N ASP A 104 -9.32 -11.19 -3.10
CA ASP A 104 -8.45 -12.31 -2.74
C ASP A 104 -7.39 -12.60 -3.82
N ALA A 105 -7.73 -12.43 -5.11
CA ALA A 105 -6.78 -12.60 -6.21
C ALA A 105 -5.71 -11.48 -6.21
N LEU A 106 -6.13 -10.23 -6.03
CA LEU A 106 -5.22 -9.09 -5.88
C LEU A 106 -4.31 -9.26 -4.66
N ASN A 107 -4.86 -9.71 -3.54
CA ASN A 107 -4.14 -10.02 -2.31
C ASN A 107 -3.17 -11.21 -2.44
N ARG A 108 -3.07 -11.89 -3.58
CA ARG A 108 -1.98 -12.85 -3.82
C ARG A 108 -0.84 -12.25 -4.62
N ASP A 109 -1.12 -11.18 -5.37
CA ASP A 109 -0.17 -10.50 -6.24
C ASP A 109 0.41 -9.23 -5.62
N ASN A 110 0.37 -9.14 -4.28
CA ASN A 110 0.72 -7.94 -3.56
C ASN A 110 -0.03 -6.69 -4.03
N TRP A 111 -1.34 -6.80 -4.25
CA TRP A 111 -2.26 -5.68 -4.41
C TRP A 111 -3.42 -5.79 -3.42
N THR A 112 -3.99 -4.69 -2.99
CA THR A 112 -5.21 -4.59 -2.19
C THR A 112 -6.19 -3.67 -2.90
N LEU A 113 -7.47 -3.86 -2.65
CA LEU A 113 -8.55 -3.04 -3.19
C LEU A 113 -9.19 -2.27 -2.04
N SER A 114 -9.19 -0.94 -2.10
CA SER A 114 -9.81 -0.10 -1.06
C SER A 114 -11.34 -0.30 -1.02
N PRO A 115 -12.02 0.11 0.07
CA PRO A 115 -13.49 0.14 0.11
C PRO A 115 -14.13 0.94 -1.03
N GLN A 116 -13.39 1.91 -1.59
CA GLN A 116 -13.78 2.74 -2.74
C GLN A 116 -13.43 2.09 -4.10
N GLY A 117 -12.91 0.86 -4.11
CA GLY A 117 -12.56 0.12 -5.34
C GLY A 117 -11.25 0.59 -5.99
N GLU A 118 -10.37 1.24 -5.24
CA GLU A 118 -9.06 1.71 -5.73
C GLU A 118 -8.01 0.62 -5.58
N LEU A 119 -7.21 0.40 -6.62
CA LEU A 119 -6.10 -0.53 -6.58
C LEU A 119 -4.94 0.11 -5.81
N ARG A 120 -4.38 -0.64 -4.86
CA ARG A 120 -3.24 -0.23 -4.04
C ARG A 120 -2.28 -1.39 -3.99
N ALA A 121 -0.97 -1.17 -4.02
CA ALA A 121 -0.05 -2.28 -3.79
C ALA A 121 -0.29 -2.81 -2.37
N MET A 122 -0.36 -4.12 -2.14
CA MET A 122 -0.37 -4.72 -0.81
C MET A 122 0.94 -4.36 -0.12
N GLY A 123 0.83 -3.82 1.08
CA GLY A 123 1.87 -3.01 1.70
C GLY A 123 1.78 -1.53 1.33
N ASP A 124 0.61 -1.08 0.85
CA ASP A 124 0.08 0.24 1.10
C ASP A 124 0.11 0.45 2.60
N ILE A 125 0.41 1.67 3.02
CA ILE A 125 0.64 1.96 4.43
C ILE A 125 -0.70 1.87 5.15
N ASP A 126 -0.98 0.71 5.74
CA ASP A 126 -2.16 0.45 6.57
C ASP A 126 -1.82 0.69 8.05
N LEU A 127 -1.30 1.88 8.32
CA LEU A 127 -1.06 2.36 9.67
C LEU A 127 -2.33 3.02 10.19
N ALA A 128 -2.97 2.42 11.20
CA ALA A 128 -4.06 3.08 11.92
C ALA A 128 -3.49 4.21 12.78
N THR A 129 -3.78 5.46 12.42
CA THR A 129 -3.31 6.65 13.15
C THR A 129 -4.13 6.95 14.40
N GLY A 130 -5.28 6.30 14.58
CA GLY A 130 -6.25 6.63 15.62
C GLY A 130 -6.93 7.99 15.43
N GLY A 131 -7.01 8.49 14.18
CA GLY A 131 -7.62 9.78 13.84
C GLY A 131 -6.71 11.00 14.08
N ARG A 132 -5.39 10.78 14.10
CA ARG A 132 -4.39 11.85 14.30
C ARG A 132 -4.13 12.53 12.95
N GLU A 133 -4.79 13.66 12.72
CA GLU A 133 -4.83 14.37 11.42
C GLU A 133 -3.44 14.60 10.79
N ALA A 134 -2.43 15.02 11.58
CA ALA A 134 -1.08 15.24 11.07
C ALA A 134 -0.37 13.95 10.63
N LEU A 135 -0.69 12.81 11.27
CA LEU A 135 -0.23 11.50 10.81
C LEU A 135 -0.99 11.08 9.56
N ASP A 136 -2.30 11.32 9.50
CA ASP A 136 -3.13 11.01 8.33
C ASP A 136 -2.63 11.76 7.08
N GLU A 137 -2.33 13.06 7.20
CA GLU A 137 -1.73 13.86 6.12
C GLU A 137 -0.37 13.30 5.68
N THR A 138 0.44 12.85 6.64
CA THR A 138 1.77 12.27 6.35
C THR A 138 1.65 10.92 5.65
N LEU A 139 0.66 10.10 6.03
CA LEU A 139 0.37 8.84 5.36
C LEU A 139 -0.18 9.06 3.95
N GLU A 140 -1.05 10.04 3.75
CA GLU A 140 -1.57 10.39 2.43
C GLU A 140 -0.44 10.85 1.49
N ARG A 141 0.47 11.69 1.97
CA ARG A 141 1.69 12.08 1.23
C ARG A 141 2.57 10.89 0.89
N LEU A 142 2.76 9.95 1.83
CA LEU A 142 3.53 8.74 1.56
C LEU A 142 2.88 7.89 0.47
N ARG A 143 1.56 7.69 0.51
CA ARG A 143 0.80 6.96 -0.51
C ARG A 143 0.92 7.62 -1.89
N GLY A 144 0.88 8.95 -1.95
CA GLY A 144 1.08 9.72 -3.18
C GLY A 144 2.53 9.78 -3.70
N SER A 145 3.51 9.31 -2.93
CA SER A 145 4.95 9.37 -3.28
C SER A 145 5.48 8.13 -4.01
N SER A 146 4.60 7.23 -4.47
CA SER A 146 4.94 5.91 -5.04
C SER A 146 5.97 5.93 -6.17
N ASP A 147 6.03 7.04 -6.91
CA ASP A 147 6.93 7.22 -8.05
C ASP A 147 8.20 8.05 -7.77
N ASP A 148 8.34 8.61 -6.56
CA ASP A 148 9.50 9.39 -6.13
C ASP A 148 10.16 8.74 -4.89
N PRO A 149 11.22 7.92 -5.09
CA PRO A 149 11.92 7.26 -4.00
C PRO A 149 12.55 8.24 -2.98
N ALA A 150 13.01 9.42 -3.42
CA ALA A 150 13.64 10.38 -2.52
C ALA A 150 12.59 11.03 -1.60
N LEU A 151 11.43 11.37 -2.17
CA LEU A 151 10.29 11.88 -1.42
C LEU A 151 9.79 10.84 -0.44
N ALA A 152 9.58 9.60 -0.88
CA ALA A 152 9.10 8.51 -0.04
C ALA A 152 9.98 8.28 1.21
N ILE A 153 11.31 8.26 1.04
CA ILE A 153 12.26 8.13 2.16
C ILE A 153 12.18 9.36 3.09
N GLY A 154 12.04 10.56 2.52
CA GLY A 154 11.85 11.79 3.28
C GLY A 154 10.60 11.74 4.16
N THR A 155 9.47 11.38 3.56
CA THR A 155 8.19 11.31 4.26
C THR A 155 8.14 10.16 5.28
N ALA A 156 8.84 9.05 5.04
CA ALA A 156 8.98 7.96 6.03
C ALA A 156 9.69 8.42 7.30
N LYS A 157 10.75 9.24 7.16
CA LYS A 157 11.42 9.86 8.29
C LYS A 157 10.50 10.87 9.00
N ASP A 158 9.73 11.65 8.25
CA ASP A 158 8.80 12.63 8.83
C ASP A 158 7.67 11.96 9.62
N LEU A 159 7.20 10.79 9.16
CA LEU A 159 6.26 9.94 9.91
C LEU A 159 6.84 9.53 11.27
N LEU A 160 8.05 8.96 11.28
CA LEU A 160 8.72 8.53 12.52
C LEU A 160 8.95 9.70 13.48
N GLU A 161 9.34 10.87 12.96
CA GLU A 161 9.51 12.07 13.77
C GLU A 161 8.17 12.54 14.37
N SER A 162 7.10 12.53 13.57
CA SER A 162 5.76 12.94 14.01
C SER A 162 5.24 12.01 15.10
N VAL A 163 5.38 10.69 14.92
CA VAL A 163 5.01 9.70 15.95
C VAL A 163 5.76 9.93 17.25
N ALA A 164 7.08 10.18 17.19
CA ALA A 164 7.86 10.44 18.39
C ALA A 164 7.43 11.74 19.10
N LYS A 165 7.10 12.80 18.35
CA LYS A 165 6.53 14.03 18.93
C LYS A 165 5.19 13.77 19.59
N PHE A 166 4.27 13.10 18.88
CA PHE A 166 2.95 12.74 19.42
C PHE A 166 3.06 11.94 20.71
N VAL A 167 3.91 10.90 20.75
CA VAL A 167 4.13 10.10 21.97
C VAL A 167 4.61 10.98 23.13
N LEU A 168 5.54 11.90 22.89
CA LEU A 168 6.05 12.77 23.94
C LEU A 168 4.97 13.74 24.44
N GLU A 169 4.27 14.39 23.51
CA GLU A 169 3.20 15.35 23.82
C GLU A 169 2.05 14.69 24.60
N GLU A 170 1.57 13.53 24.14
CA GLU A 170 0.49 12.77 24.76
C GLU A 170 0.86 12.22 26.14
N LEU A 171 2.15 11.98 26.40
CA LEU A 171 2.67 11.56 27.71
C LEU A 171 3.14 12.75 28.57
N GLY A 172 2.74 13.97 28.23
CA GLY A 172 2.95 15.19 29.01
C GLY A 172 4.37 15.75 28.95
N MET A 173 5.17 15.38 27.95
CA MET A 173 6.52 15.90 27.73
C MET A 173 6.56 16.90 26.58
N GLY A 174 7.16 18.06 26.82
CA GLY A 174 7.42 19.03 25.75
C GLY A 174 8.55 18.59 24.83
N VAL A 175 8.42 18.88 23.52
CA VAL A 175 9.49 18.71 22.55
C VAL A 175 10.41 19.92 22.60
N GLN A 176 11.71 19.71 22.84
CA GLN A 176 12.67 20.81 22.93
C GLN A 176 13.03 21.35 21.55
N LYS A 177 13.14 22.68 21.44
CA LYS A 177 13.59 23.34 20.20
C LYS A 177 15.05 22.94 19.91
N GLY A 178 15.29 22.41 18.70
CA GLY A 178 16.62 21.98 18.26
C GLY A 178 16.99 20.55 18.66
N GLN A 179 16.05 19.78 19.22
CA GLN A 179 16.27 18.37 19.52
C GLN A 179 16.52 17.55 18.23
N THR A 180 17.52 16.68 18.27
CA THR A 180 17.83 15.80 17.13
C THR A 180 16.82 14.68 17.03
N PHE A 181 16.65 14.12 15.82
CA PHE A 181 15.79 12.96 15.60
C PHE A 181 16.12 11.81 16.56
N ASN A 182 17.40 11.47 16.71
CA ASN A 182 17.83 10.39 17.61
C ASN A 182 17.46 10.68 19.08
N GLY A 183 17.58 11.93 19.52
CA GLY A 183 17.18 12.33 20.87
C GLY A 183 15.67 12.20 21.08
N LEU A 184 14.89 12.77 20.16
CA LEU A 184 13.43 12.66 20.17
C LEU A 184 12.98 11.19 20.20
N TRP A 185 13.56 10.37 19.31
CA TRP A 185 13.28 8.95 19.20
C TRP A 185 13.67 8.16 20.45
N HIS A 186 14.78 8.51 21.10
CA HIS A 186 15.19 7.89 22.35
C HIS A 186 14.18 8.16 23.47
N HIS A 187 13.80 9.42 23.67
CA HIS A 187 12.87 9.77 24.75
C HIS A 187 11.48 9.18 24.54
N ALA A 188 10.94 9.17 23.31
CA ALA A 188 9.64 8.56 23.05
C ALA A 188 9.61 7.08 23.50
N ARG A 189 10.66 6.32 23.18
CA ARG A 189 10.79 4.91 23.58
C ARG A 189 11.01 4.70 25.07
N GLU A 190 11.78 5.59 25.68
CA GLU A 190 11.99 5.61 27.13
C GLU A 190 10.67 5.82 27.86
N ARG A 191 9.84 6.78 27.41
CA ARG A 191 8.53 7.06 28.00
C ARG A 191 7.53 5.93 27.83
N LEU A 192 7.56 5.23 26.70
CA LEU A 192 6.76 4.02 26.48
C LEU A 192 7.33 2.78 27.19
N GLY A 193 8.46 2.90 27.90
CA GLY A 193 9.05 1.80 28.66
C GLY A 193 9.64 0.68 27.80
N VAL A 194 9.80 0.87 26.48
CA VAL A 194 10.16 -0.21 25.55
C VAL A 194 11.64 -0.35 25.24
N LEU A 195 12.51 0.35 25.97
CA LEU A 195 13.96 0.23 25.81
C LEU A 195 14.43 -1.24 25.94
N PRO A 196 15.50 -1.66 25.23
CA PRO A 196 15.87 -3.09 25.18
C PRO A 196 16.25 -3.65 26.54
N GLN A 197 16.85 -2.81 27.39
CA GLN A 197 17.18 -3.16 28.76
C GLN A 197 15.95 -3.44 29.63
N ASN A 198 14.77 -2.92 29.26
CA ASN A 198 13.51 -3.08 30.00
C ASN A 198 12.79 -4.39 29.67
N VAL A 199 13.24 -5.15 28.66
CA VAL A 199 12.65 -6.46 28.35
C VAL A 199 12.87 -7.42 29.52
N ASP A 200 11.76 -7.96 30.04
CA ASP A 200 11.73 -8.90 31.16
C ASP A 200 12.56 -10.15 30.84
N THR A 201 13.59 -10.40 31.66
CA THR A 201 14.50 -11.53 31.49
C THR A 201 13.89 -12.88 31.86
N SER A 202 12.75 -12.89 32.55
CA SER A 202 12.01 -14.11 32.87
C SER A 202 11.16 -14.62 31.69
N LEU A 203 10.94 -13.78 30.68
CA LEU A 203 10.16 -14.12 29.49
C LEU A 203 10.86 -15.20 28.65
N ALA A 204 10.11 -16.21 28.23
CA ALA A 204 10.59 -17.17 27.25
C ALA A 204 10.93 -16.45 25.94
N GLY A 205 12.18 -16.56 25.48
CA GLY A 205 12.67 -15.85 24.30
C GLY A 205 13.06 -14.38 24.54
N TYR A 206 13.35 -13.98 25.79
CA TYR A 206 13.69 -12.58 26.10
C TYR A 206 14.86 -12.02 25.27
N LYS A 207 15.85 -12.87 24.93
CA LYS A 207 17.03 -12.45 24.17
C LYS A 207 16.64 -12.06 22.74
N GLU A 208 15.79 -12.87 22.13
CA GLU A 208 15.26 -12.68 20.79
C GLU A 208 14.37 -11.45 20.73
N ILE A 209 13.46 -11.27 21.70
CA ILE A 209 12.60 -10.09 21.81
C ILE A 209 13.43 -8.82 22.01
N ARG A 210 14.41 -8.85 22.91
CA ARG A 210 15.37 -7.75 23.09
C ARG A 210 16.11 -7.42 21.80
N GLN A 211 16.49 -8.43 21.02
CA GLN A 211 17.15 -8.23 19.74
C GLN A 211 16.20 -7.66 18.67
N ILE A 212 14.95 -8.10 18.62
CA ILE A 212 13.92 -7.53 17.74
C ILE A 212 13.72 -6.05 18.05
N HIS A 213 13.59 -5.70 19.33
CA HIS A 213 13.49 -4.30 19.70
C HIS A 213 14.74 -3.50 19.24
N LYS A 214 15.96 -4.06 19.40
CA LYS A 214 17.19 -3.43 18.86
C LYS A 214 17.13 -3.19 17.36
N SER A 215 16.63 -4.15 16.60
CA SER A 215 16.47 -4.03 15.15
C SER A 215 15.47 -2.93 14.79
N LEU A 216 14.31 -2.84 15.47
CA LEU A 216 13.31 -1.78 15.23
C LEU A 216 13.89 -0.38 15.40
N TRP A 217 14.78 -0.16 16.38
CA TRP A 217 15.40 1.16 16.54
C TRP A 217 16.49 1.43 15.53
N SER A 218 17.27 0.40 15.19
CA SER A 218 18.24 0.51 14.12
C SER A 218 17.57 0.86 12.79
N ILE A 219 16.36 0.34 12.53
CA ILE A 219 15.55 0.74 11.37
C ILE A 219 15.28 2.25 11.41
N ALA A 220 14.74 2.80 12.50
CA ALA A 220 14.44 4.23 12.60
C ALA A 220 15.69 5.11 12.43
N GLU A 221 16.82 4.72 13.03
CA GLU A 221 18.11 5.41 12.89
C GLU A 221 18.64 5.37 11.45
N ASN A 222 18.53 4.21 10.80
CA ASN A 222 18.93 4.03 9.41
C ASN A 222 18.00 4.76 8.43
N VAL A 223 16.70 4.86 8.71
CA VAL A 223 15.76 5.68 7.93
C VAL A 223 16.19 7.15 7.96
N ASN A 224 16.52 7.67 9.15
CA ASN A 224 17.03 9.04 9.28
C ASN A 224 18.37 9.25 8.56
N ALA A 225 19.32 8.32 8.68
CA ALA A 225 20.58 8.38 7.98
C ALA A 225 20.40 8.29 6.45
N LEU A 226 19.56 7.37 5.99
CA LEU A 226 19.25 7.17 4.58
C LEU A 226 18.55 8.39 3.99
N ARG A 227 17.64 9.03 4.73
CA ARG A 227 17.02 10.28 4.31
C ARG A 227 18.04 11.38 4.08
N ASN A 228 19.05 11.49 4.94
CA ASN A 228 20.12 12.49 4.76
C ASN A 228 20.99 12.20 3.52
N LEU A 229 21.17 10.93 3.16
CA LEU A 229 21.99 10.52 2.01
C LEU A 229 21.21 10.49 0.69
N GLN A 230 19.97 10.01 0.72
CA GLN A 230 19.20 9.57 -0.44
C GLN A 230 17.76 10.11 -0.48
N GLY A 231 17.30 10.80 0.57
CA GLY A 231 15.97 11.39 0.63
C GLY A 231 15.95 12.88 0.26
N THR A 232 14.82 13.51 0.55
CA THR A 232 14.65 14.97 0.52
C THR A 232 15.07 15.56 1.88
N GLY A 233 15.73 16.72 1.90
CA GLY A 233 16.07 17.39 3.18
C GLY A 233 17.20 18.39 3.17
N HIS A 234 18.16 18.28 2.23
CA HIS A 234 19.34 19.17 2.20
C HIS A 234 19.73 19.67 0.80
N GLY A 235 18.88 19.43 -0.21
CA GLY A 235 19.23 19.64 -1.61
C GLY A 235 20.28 18.62 -2.06
N ARG A 236 20.14 18.12 -3.29
CA ARG A 236 21.07 17.12 -3.83
C ARG A 236 21.58 17.57 -5.18
N THR A 237 22.83 17.27 -5.46
CA THR A 237 23.47 17.53 -6.75
C THR A 237 23.20 16.41 -7.76
N LEU A 238 22.74 15.24 -7.29
CA LEU A 238 22.41 14.06 -8.10
C LEU A 238 21.05 13.48 -7.67
N PRO A 239 20.33 12.83 -8.61
CA PRO A 239 19.12 12.06 -8.29
C PRO A 239 19.39 10.96 -7.26
N THR A 240 18.31 10.42 -6.68
CA THR A 240 18.42 9.27 -5.78
C THR A 240 18.92 8.02 -6.47
N GLY A 241 19.84 7.31 -5.81
CA GLY A 241 20.33 6.00 -6.27
C GLY A 241 19.49 4.84 -5.71
N VAL A 242 18.47 5.13 -4.90
CA VAL A 242 17.60 4.12 -4.30
C VAL A 242 16.48 3.78 -5.28
N SER A 243 16.30 2.48 -5.56
CA SER A 243 15.19 2.04 -6.42
C SER A 243 13.84 2.22 -5.74
N LYS A 244 12.76 2.22 -6.53
CA LYS A 244 11.39 2.32 -5.98
C LYS A 244 11.11 1.19 -4.98
N GLU A 245 11.53 -0.03 -5.30
CA GLU A 245 11.33 -1.22 -4.46
C GLU A 245 12.04 -1.08 -3.11
N LEU A 246 13.27 -0.57 -3.11
CA LEU A 246 14.03 -0.34 -1.88
C LEU A 246 13.46 0.80 -1.05
N ALA A 247 13.01 1.89 -1.68
CA ALA A 247 12.33 2.97 -0.96
C ALA A 247 11.02 2.47 -0.32
N TRP A 248 10.27 1.63 -1.02
CA TRP A 248 9.06 1.02 -0.47
C TRP A 248 9.32 0.07 0.68
N LEU A 249 10.42 -0.68 0.67
CA LEU A 249 10.86 -1.45 1.86
C LEU A 249 11.08 -0.51 3.06
N VAL A 250 11.81 0.59 2.85
CA VAL A 250 12.08 1.57 3.92
C VAL A 250 10.79 2.16 4.49
N VAL A 251 9.85 2.52 3.61
CA VAL A 251 8.53 3.02 4.00
C VAL A 251 7.79 2.00 4.86
N ARG A 252 7.74 0.74 4.46
CA ARG A 252 7.04 -0.32 5.22
C ARG A 252 7.65 -0.54 6.60
N GLU A 253 8.98 -0.60 6.68
CA GLU A 253 9.68 -0.75 7.95
C GLU A 253 9.44 0.46 8.88
N ALA A 254 9.43 1.67 8.33
CA ALA A 254 9.07 2.88 9.10
C ALA A 254 7.63 2.83 9.62
N CYS A 255 6.68 2.34 8.81
CA CYS A 255 5.28 2.20 9.20
C CYS A 255 5.08 1.14 10.28
N SER A 256 5.77 -0.01 10.17
CA SER A 256 5.78 -1.06 11.18
C SER A 256 6.27 -0.54 12.54
N VAL A 257 7.37 0.22 12.53
CA VAL A 257 7.90 0.87 13.74
C VAL A 257 6.92 1.90 14.30
N ALA A 258 6.32 2.73 13.44
CA ALA A 258 5.33 3.73 13.83
C ALA A 258 4.10 3.08 14.47
N GLU A 259 3.57 2.02 13.87
CA GLU A 259 2.40 1.28 14.36
C GLU A 259 2.65 0.72 15.76
N TYR A 260 3.81 0.10 15.95
CA TYR A 260 4.17 -0.44 17.25
C TYR A 260 4.18 0.64 18.34
N MET A 261 4.75 1.82 18.05
CA MET A 261 4.78 2.95 18.99
C MET A 261 3.39 3.48 19.31
N LEU A 262 2.52 3.63 18.29
CA LEU A 262 1.16 4.12 18.49
C LEU A 262 0.30 3.14 19.27
N ARG A 263 0.40 1.83 18.98
CA ARG A 263 -0.33 0.80 19.75
C ARG A 263 0.08 0.78 21.22
N LEU A 264 1.37 1.01 21.52
CA LEU A 264 1.84 1.13 22.90
C LEU A 264 1.29 2.38 23.57
N LEU A 265 1.28 3.50 22.87
CA LEU A 265 0.72 4.75 23.38
C LEU A 265 -0.77 4.61 23.70
N ASP A 266 -1.55 4.04 22.78
CA ASP A 266 -2.98 3.80 22.96
C ASP A 266 -3.22 2.90 24.17
N LYS A 267 -2.42 1.83 24.32
CA LYS A 267 -2.44 0.95 25.50
C LYS A 267 -2.13 1.70 26.80
N GLU A 268 -1.10 2.55 26.85
CA GLU A 268 -0.75 3.35 28.03
C GLU A 268 -1.86 4.33 28.41
N GLN A 269 -2.66 4.77 27.44
CA GLN A 269 -3.77 5.71 27.66
C GLN A 269 -5.13 5.02 27.80
N GLY A 270 -5.18 3.69 27.73
CA GLY A 270 -6.42 2.90 27.86
C GLY A 270 -7.39 3.04 26.68
N ARG A 271 -6.86 3.25 25.46
CA ARG A 271 -7.60 3.31 24.20
C ARG A 271 -7.52 2.01 23.41
#